data_AF-A0A4U9HX72-F1
#
_entry.id   AF-A0A4U9HX72-F1
#
_cell.length_a   1.000
_cell.length_b   1.000
_cell.length_c   1.000
_cell.angle_alpha   90.00
_cell.angle_beta   90.00
_cell.angle_gamma   90.00
#
_symmetry.space_group_name_H-M   'P 1'
#
loop_
_entity.id
_entity.type
_entity.pdbx_description
1 polymer ?
#
loop_
_entity_poly.entity_id
_entity_poly.type
_entity_poly.pdbx_seq_one_letter_code
_entity_poly.pdbx_strand_id
1 'polypeptide(L)' 'MSATRQLRLGTILHGASGNMSPWRHPAAPADASINFNFC' A
#
# COMPACT_ATOMS: atom_id res chain seq x y z
N MET A 1 33.36 13.95 2.21
CA MET A 1 32.00 14.54 2.29
C MET A 1 31.01 13.52 1.74
N SER A 2 29.97 13.16 2.50
CA SER A 2 28.87 12.33 1.96
C SER A 2 27.96 13.22 1.12
N ALA A 3 27.73 12.88 -0.14
CA ALA A 3 26.83 13.64 -1.01
C ALA A 3 25.37 13.37 -0.61
N THR A 4 24.56 14.42 -0.50
CA THR A 4 23.11 14.29 -0.28
C THR A 4 22.45 13.71 -1.52
N ARG A 5 22.05 12.43 -1.46
CA ARG A 5 21.33 11.76 -2.55
C ARG A 5 19.83 12.00 -2.43
N GLN A 6 19.17 12.28 -3.55
CA GLN A 6 17.72 12.39 -3.61
C GLN A 6 17.07 11.00 -3.38
N LEU A 7 16.17 10.92 -2.41
CA LEU A 7 15.32 9.75 -2.21
C LEU A 7 14.18 9.78 -3.23
N ARG A 8 14.03 8.72 -4.01
CA ARG A 8 12.91 8.56 -4.95
C ARG A 8 11.87 7.67 -4.26
N LEU A 9 10.72 8.25 -3.93
CA LEU A 9 9.61 7.55 -3.30
C LEU A 9 8.56 7.19 -4.35
N GLY A 10 7.99 6.00 -4.22
CA GLY A 10 6.83 5.53 -4.98
C GLY A 10 5.95 4.70 -4.06
N THR A 11 4.65 4.68 -4.32
CA THR A 11 3.68 3.84 -3.61
C THR A 11 3.07 2.83 -4.56
N ILE A 12 2.79 1.63 -4.06
CA ILE A 12 2.09 0.59 -4.81
C ILE A 12 0.71 0.45 -4.20
N LEU A 13 -0.32 0.77 -4.99
CA LEU A 13 -1.72 0.59 -4.60
C LEU A 13 -2.19 -0.79 -5.08
N HIS A 14 -2.16 -1.78 -4.17
CA HIS A 14 -2.52 -3.18 -4.47
C HIS A 14 -3.57 -3.72 -3.49
N GLY A 15 -4.62 -2.96 -3.21
CA GLY A 15 -5.71 -3.38 -2.31
C GLY A 15 -5.21 -3.82 -0.94
N ALA A 16 -5.81 -4.88 -0.40
CA ALA A 16 -5.35 -5.49 0.85
C ALA A 16 -4.08 -6.32 0.58
N SER A 17 -2.92 -5.66 0.60
CA SER A 17 -1.61 -6.24 0.30
C SER A 17 -0.54 -5.88 1.35
N GLY A 18 0.63 -6.51 1.27
CA GLY A 18 1.74 -6.38 2.24
C GLY A 18 1.88 -7.56 3.20
N ASN A 19 0.88 -8.45 3.25
CA ASN A 19 0.88 -9.75 3.94
C ASN A 19 -0.22 -10.63 3.26
N MET A 20 -0.37 -11.90 3.63
CA MET A 20 -1.43 -12.80 3.14
C MET A 20 -2.79 -12.57 3.83
N SER A 21 -2.83 -11.90 4.99
CA SER A 21 -4.09 -11.59 5.70
C SER A 21 -4.37 -10.10 6.04
N PRO A 22 -3.97 -9.11 5.20
CA PRO A 22 -4.15 -7.68 5.47
C PRO A 22 -5.62 -7.26 5.46
N TRP A 23 -6.51 -8.01 4.80
CA TRP A 23 -7.96 -7.82 4.80
C TRP A 23 -8.60 -7.88 6.19
N ARG A 24 -7.87 -8.41 7.19
CA ARG A 24 -8.31 -8.47 8.60
C ARG A 24 -8.00 -7.19 9.38
N HIS A 25 -7.24 -6.27 8.82
CA HIS A 25 -6.88 -5.04 9.51
C HIS A 25 -8.10 -4.12 9.59
N PRO A 26 -8.44 -3.54 10.77
CA PRO A 26 -9.64 -2.72 10.93
C PRO A 26 -9.70 -1.50 9.99
N ALA A 27 -8.54 -1.00 9.56
CA ALA A 27 -8.46 0.12 8.62
C ALA A 27 -8.38 -0.30 7.14
N ALA A 28 -8.38 -1.61 6.84
CA ALA A 28 -8.39 -2.12 5.48
C ALA A 28 -9.80 -2.64 5.15
N PRO A 29 -10.44 -2.18 4.07
CA PRO A 29 -11.64 -2.83 3.56
C PRO A 29 -11.31 -4.27 3.16
N ALA A 30 -12.16 -5.22 3.53
CA ALA A 30 -11.92 -6.64 3.23
C ALA A 30 -11.91 -6.93 1.72
N ASP A 31 -12.63 -6.12 0.93
CA ASP A 31 -12.76 -6.18 -0.52
C ASP A 31 -11.87 -5.15 -1.25
N ALA A 32 -10.86 -4.58 -0.57
CA ALA A 32 -10.01 -3.51 -1.10
C ALA A 32 -9.31 -3.84 -2.44
N SER A 33 -9.19 -5.12 -2.81
CA SER A 33 -8.56 -5.55 -4.07
C SER A 33 -9.50 -5.52 -5.29
N ILE A 34 -10.81 -5.41 -5.08
CA ILE A 34 -11.83 -5.39 -6.15
C ILE A 34 -12.77 -4.18 -6.07
N ASN A 35 -12.61 -3.35 -5.03
CA ASN A 35 -13.47 -2.20 -4.79
C ASN A 35 -12.92 -0.95 -5.48
N PHE A 36 -13.58 -0.54 -6.56
CA PHE A 36 -13.20 0.62 -7.37
C PHE A 36 -13.40 1.98 -6.68
N ASN A 37 -14.03 2.03 -5.51
CA ASN A 37 -14.14 3.27 -4.72
C ASN A 37 -12.88 3.56 -3.89
N PHE A 38 -11.95 2.61 -3.81
CA PHE A 38 -10.71 2.72 -3.03
C PHE A 38 -9.44 2.66 -3.91
N CYS A 39 -9.58 2.76 -5.24
CA CYS A 39 -8.47 2.87 -6.18
C CYS A 39 -7.78 4.24 -6.12
#